data_AF-A0A2E7MXI5-F1
#
_entry.id   AF-A0A2E7MXI5-F1
#
_cell.length_a   1.000
_cell.length_b   1.000
_cell.length_c   1.000
_cell.angle_alpha   90.00
_cell.angle_beta   90.00
_cell.angle_gamma   90.00
#
_symmetry.space_group_name_H-M   'P 1'
#
loop_
_entity.id
_entity.type
_entity.pdbx_description
1 polymer ?
#
loop_
_entity_poly.entity_id
_entity_poly.type
_entity_poly.pdbx_seq_one_letter_code
_entity_poly.pdbx_strand_id
1 'polypeptide(L)'
;MKTDELGIPRFSNKDLIDMIYSGHVDKCHVVLCDESDDIDLFNKAATEQGISQLTKYIPLDVNKDEFDGVLQSEWFMPDEYKNMDIFSWLEQRCPDHESVTRVEMEIIEYEARGMLDLLCYMVYLVDFMRENNIVWGVGRGSSVASYILYLIGVHKVNSIQYGLDFNEFMR
;
A
#
# COMPACT_ATOMS: atom_id res chain seq x y z
N MET A 1 3.17 19.04 -1.78
CA MET A 1 3.83 17.71 -1.88
C MET A 1 4.23 17.46 -3.32
N LYS A 2 5.48 17.08 -3.57
CA LYS A 2 5.97 16.60 -4.86
C LYS A 2 6.47 15.16 -4.71
N THR A 3 6.64 14.43 -5.80
CA THR A 3 7.34 13.13 -5.82
C THR A 3 8.62 13.26 -6.63
N ASP A 4 9.58 12.36 -6.38
CA ASP A 4 10.74 12.13 -7.23
C ASP A 4 10.44 11.09 -8.33
N GLU A 5 11.48 10.65 -9.06
CA GLU A 5 11.39 9.65 -10.12
C GLU A 5 11.11 8.22 -9.60
N LEU A 6 11.40 7.96 -8.32
CA LEU A 6 11.13 6.71 -7.61
C LEU A 6 9.77 6.73 -6.88
N GLY A 7 9.02 7.83 -6.96
CA GLY A 7 7.72 7.99 -6.31
C GLY A 7 7.80 8.39 -4.83
N ILE A 8 8.98 8.72 -4.30
CA ILE A 8 9.17 9.12 -2.90
C ILE A 8 8.59 10.54 -2.71
N PRO A 9 7.73 10.76 -1.71
CA PRO A 9 7.15 12.07 -1.44
C PRO A 9 8.16 12.99 -0.78
N ARG A 10 8.27 14.22 -1.30
CA ARG A 10 9.06 15.33 -0.74
C ARG A 10 8.16 16.51 -0.43
N PHE A 11 8.41 17.12 0.73
CA PHE A 11 7.62 18.21 1.29
C PHE A 11 8.38 19.52 1.21
N SER A 12 7.72 20.54 0.66
CA SER A 12 8.26 21.91 0.62
C SER A 12 7.97 22.65 1.93
N ASN A 13 8.64 23.78 2.16
CA ASN A 13 8.37 24.64 3.34
C ASN A 13 6.89 24.99 3.48
N LYS A 14 6.20 25.25 2.37
CA LYS A 14 4.77 25.58 2.39
C LYS A 14 3.91 24.39 2.84
N ASP A 15 4.30 23.17 2.45
CA ASP A 15 3.61 21.95 2.87
C ASP A 15 3.83 21.68 4.38
N LEU A 16 5.04 21.94 4.89
CA LEU A 16 5.35 21.80 6.32
C LEU A 16 4.57 22.80 7.17
N ILE A 17 4.48 24.05 6.70
CA ILE A 17 3.68 25.09 7.34
C ILE A 17 2.21 24.65 7.42
N ASP A 18 1.64 24.17 6.32
CA ASP A 18 0.26 23.68 6.28
C ASP A 18 0.03 22.49 7.22
N MET A 19 1.01 21.57 7.31
CA MET A 19 1.00 20.44 8.24
C MET A 19 1.00 20.89 9.71
N ILE A 20 1.77 21.93 10.04
CA ILE A 20 1.76 22.54 11.37
C ILE A 20 0.40 23.18 11.66
N TYR A 21 -0.13 23.98 10.75
CA TYR A 21 -1.39 24.70 10.93
C TYR A 21 -2.63 23.78 10.97
N SER A 22 -2.57 22.63 10.31
CA SER A 22 -3.60 21.58 10.37
C SER A 22 -3.55 20.72 11.65
N GLY A 23 -2.61 20.99 12.56
CA GLY A 23 -2.50 20.30 13.84
C GLY A 23 -1.73 18.98 13.78
N HIS A 24 -0.88 18.79 12.76
CA HIS A 24 -0.06 17.59 12.55
C HIS A 24 1.44 17.87 12.75
N VAL A 25 1.78 18.69 13.74
CA VAL A 25 3.18 19.08 14.07
C VAL A 25 4.04 17.84 14.36
N ASP A 26 3.47 16.88 15.07
CA ASP A 26 4.03 15.56 15.39
C ASP A 26 4.29 14.68 14.17
N LYS A 27 3.88 15.06 12.95
CA LYS A 27 4.27 14.34 11.72
C LYS A 27 5.38 15.04 10.95
N CYS A 28 5.71 16.28 11.29
CA CYS A 28 6.71 17.08 10.57
C CYS A 28 8.13 16.49 10.66
N HIS A 29 8.43 15.75 11.73
CA HIS A 29 9.75 15.13 11.91
C HIS A 29 9.90 13.77 11.19
N VAL A 30 8.79 13.21 10.70
CA VAL A 30 8.77 11.92 9.97
C VAL A 30 8.87 12.13 8.46
N VAL A 31 8.52 13.32 7.97
CA VAL A 31 8.50 13.62 6.53
C VAL A 31 9.85 14.08 6.00
N LEU A 32 10.13 13.73 4.74
CA LEU A 32 11.32 14.14 4.01
C LEU A 32 11.13 15.53 3.41
N CYS A 33 11.97 16.47 3.82
CA CYS A 33 11.85 17.88 3.45
C CYS A 33 12.83 18.24 2.32
N ASP A 34 12.41 19.08 1.38
CA ASP A 34 13.29 19.65 0.36
C ASP A 34 14.45 20.43 1.01
N GLU A 35 15.63 20.48 0.39
CA GLU A 35 16.70 21.33 0.91
C GLU A 35 16.33 22.82 0.80
N SER A 36 16.40 23.54 1.93
CA SER A 36 16.11 24.97 2.02
C SER A 36 16.84 25.59 3.20
N ASP A 37 17.24 26.87 3.05
CA ASP A 37 17.85 27.67 4.12
C ASP A 37 16.97 27.72 5.39
N ASP A 38 15.64 27.78 5.22
CA ASP A 38 14.69 27.82 6.34
C ASP A 38 14.74 26.52 7.17
N ILE A 39 14.95 25.37 6.54
CA ILE A 39 15.06 24.07 7.22
C ILE A 39 16.37 23.97 7.97
N ASP A 40 17.45 24.54 7.44
CA ASP A 40 18.72 24.62 8.15
C ASP A 40 18.66 25.54 9.38
N LEU A 41 17.99 26.67 9.26
CA LEU A 41 17.69 27.56 10.37
C LEU A 41 16.83 26.87 11.44
N PHE A 42 15.78 26.15 11.02
CA PHE A 42 14.94 25.37 11.92
C PHE A 42 15.74 24.28 12.63
N ASN A 43 16.54 23.50 11.92
CA ASN A 43 17.32 22.41 12.49
C ASN A 43 18.38 22.90 13.48
N LYS A 44 18.99 24.07 13.25
CA LYS A 44 19.88 24.71 14.24
C LYS A 44 19.12 25.09 15.51
N ALA A 45 18.00 25.78 15.38
CA ALA A 45 17.17 26.17 16.52
C ALA A 45 16.61 24.95 17.27
N ALA A 46 16.22 23.89 16.56
CA ALA A 46 15.72 22.65 17.13
C ALA A 46 16.81 21.97 17.97
N THR A 47 18.06 21.89 17.50
CA THR A 47 19.19 21.36 18.28
C THR A 47 19.45 22.17 19.54
N GLU A 48 19.40 23.50 19.45
CA GLU A 48 19.60 24.39 20.60
C GLU A 48 18.49 24.25 21.66
N GLN A 49 17.27 23.95 21.24
CA GLN A 49 16.10 23.78 22.12
C GLN A 49 15.84 22.32 22.52
N GLY A 50 16.63 21.35 22.05
CA GLY A 50 16.42 19.93 22.31
C GLY A 50 15.18 19.34 21.64
N ILE A 51 14.72 19.95 20.55
CA ILE A 51 13.59 19.51 19.73
C ILE A 51 14.12 18.63 18.59
N SER A 52 13.35 17.63 18.17
CA SER A 52 13.69 16.78 17.02
C SER A 52 13.85 17.59 15.74
N GLN A 53 14.92 17.30 15.00
CA GLN A 53 15.22 17.94 13.71
C GLN A 53 14.29 17.41 12.60
N LEU A 54 14.14 18.22 11.55
CA LEU A 54 13.53 17.80 10.29
C LEU A 54 14.52 16.98 9.48
N THR A 55 14.02 15.89 8.88
CA THR A 55 14.81 15.02 8.02
C THR A 55 14.84 15.59 6.61
N LYS A 56 16.03 15.90 6.10
CA LYS A 56 16.21 16.33 4.71
C LYS A 56 16.06 15.14 3.76
N TYR A 57 15.41 15.37 2.64
CA TYR A 57 15.38 14.40 1.54
C TYR A 57 16.78 14.26 0.93
N ILE A 58 17.26 13.03 0.84
CA ILE A 58 18.50 12.69 0.15
C ILE A 58 18.10 11.84 -1.06
N PRO A 59 18.40 12.26 -2.29
CA PRO A 59 18.08 11.47 -3.47
C PRO A 59 18.86 10.15 -3.43
N LEU A 60 18.13 9.06 -3.65
CA LEU A 60 18.69 7.73 -3.81
C LEU A 60 19.18 7.58 -5.25
N ASP A 61 20.47 7.34 -5.42
CA ASP A 61 21.08 7.02 -6.72
C ASP A 61 20.98 5.51 -6.97
N VAL A 62 19.75 5.04 -7.18
CA VAL A 62 19.42 3.63 -7.39
C VAL A 62 18.53 3.53 -8.62
N ASN A 63 18.74 2.49 -9.43
CA ASN A 63 17.86 2.25 -10.57
C ASN A 63 16.45 1.91 -10.05
N LYS A 64 15.43 2.38 -10.77
CA LYS A 64 14.02 2.11 -10.49
C LYS A 64 13.73 0.63 -10.34
N ASP A 65 14.30 -0.23 -11.20
CA ASP A 65 14.05 -1.68 -11.14
C ASP A 65 14.60 -2.30 -9.84
N GLU A 66 15.76 -1.84 -9.37
CA GLU A 66 16.35 -2.29 -8.11
C GLU A 66 15.54 -1.80 -6.92
N PHE A 67 15.09 -0.54 -6.96
CA PHE A 67 14.24 0.04 -5.94
C PHE A 67 12.89 -0.69 -5.82
N ASP A 68 12.21 -0.90 -6.95
CA ASP A 68 10.94 -1.63 -7.03
C ASP A 68 11.12 -3.08 -6.55
N GLY A 69 12.24 -3.73 -6.89
CA GLY A 69 12.56 -5.07 -6.43
C GLY A 69 12.71 -5.18 -4.90
N VAL A 70 13.37 -4.20 -4.27
CA VAL A 70 13.47 -4.14 -2.80
C VAL A 70 12.10 -3.94 -2.16
N LEU A 71 11.28 -3.02 -2.67
CA LEU A 71 9.93 -2.80 -2.14
C LEU A 71 9.01 -4.01 -2.31
N GLN A 72 9.15 -4.76 -3.41
CA GLN A 72 8.40 -6.00 -3.62
C GLN A 72 8.84 -7.12 -2.67
N SER A 73 10.09 -7.07 -2.17
CA SER A 73 10.60 -8.04 -1.20
C SER A 73 10.18 -7.73 0.25
N GLU A 74 9.80 -6.48 0.54
CA GLU A 74 9.42 -6.05 1.89
C GLU A 74 8.11 -5.26 1.90
N TRP A 75 7.02 -5.99 2.07
CA TRP A 75 5.69 -5.39 2.21
C TRP A 75 5.48 -4.80 3.61
N PHE A 76 4.99 -3.55 3.63
CA PHE A 76 4.67 -2.84 4.86
C PHE A 76 3.31 -3.32 5.44
N MET A 77 3.35 -4.42 6.19
CA MET A 77 2.22 -5.00 6.92
C MET A 77 2.69 -5.73 8.19
N PRO A 78 1.82 -5.95 9.20
CA PRO A 78 2.15 -6.70 10.40
C PRO A 78 2.55 -8.16 10.10
N ASP A 79 3.40 -8.76 10.94
CA ASP A 79 3.90 -10.14 10.75
C ASP A 79 2.78 -11.20 10.74
N GLU A 80 1.66 -10.93 11.39
CA GLU A 80 0.47 -11.80 11.37
C GLU A 80 -0.09 -11.97 9.95
N TYR A 81 -0.03 -10.92 9.12
CA TYR A 81 -0.45 -10.97 7.72
C TYR A 81 0.66 -11.50 6.81
N LYS A 82 1.94 -11.23 7.13
CA LYS A 82 3.09 -11.77 6.39
C LYS A 82 3.15 -13.30 6.43
N ASN A 83 2.81 -13.89 7.57
CA ASN A 83 2.84 -15.34 7.78
C ASN A 83 1.45 -15.99 7.60
N MET A 84 0.48 -15.27 7.05
CA MET A 84 -0.87 -15.77 6.84
C MET A 84 -0.89 -16.82 5.73
N ASP A 85 -1.57 -17.95 5.98
CA ASP A 85 -1.93 -18.89 4.92
C ASP A 85 -3.11 -18.33 4.12
N ILE A 86 -2.78 -17.62 3.03
CA ILE A 86 -3.76 -16.96 2.17
C ILE A 86 -4.70 -17.96 1.48
N PHE A 87 -4.23 -19.16 1.15
CA PHE A 87 -5.06 -20.17 0.49
C PHE A 87 -6.15 -20.65 1.45
N SER A 88 -5.76 -21.09 2.65
CA SER A 88 -6.71 -21.50 3.69
C SER A 88 -7.67 -20.38 4.06
N TRP A 89 -7.18 -19.13 4.09
CA TRP A 89 -8.01 -17.96 4.39
C TRP A 89 -9.12 -17.75 3.33
N LEU A 90 -8.79 -17.94 2.04
CA LEU A 90 -9.74 -17.80 0.93
C LEU A 90 -10.70 -18.99 0.85
N GLU A 91 -10.20 -20.22 1.02
CA GLU A 91 -11.00 -21.44 0.95
C GLU A 91 -12.14 -21.43 1.99
N GLN A 92 -11.84 -21.01 3.23
CA GLN A 92 -12.83 -20.89 4.31
C GLN A 92 -13.96 -19.89 4.02
N ARG A 93 -13.78 -19.00 3.04
CA ARG A 93 -14.77 -17.98 2.62
C ARG A 93 -15.56 -18.39 1.38
N CYS A 94 -15.23 -19.54 0.77
CA CYS A 94 -15.94 -20.06 -0.37
C CYS A 94 -17.23 -20.79 0.06
N PRO A 95 -18.40 -20.48 -0.54
CA PRO A 95 -19.66 -21.12 -0.19
C PRO A 95 -19.85 -22.52 -0.80
N ASP A 96 -19.17 -22.82 -1.91
CA ASP A 96 -19.36 -24.04 -2.70
C ASP A 96 -18.07 -24.47 -3.43
N HIS A 97 -18.12 -25.66 -4.03
CA HIS A 97 -17.00 -26.24 -4.77
C HIS A 97 -16.64 -25.41 -6.01
N GLU A 98 -17.60 -24.76 -6.67
CA GLU A 98 -17.32 -23.92 -7.85
C GLU A 98 -16.44 -22.72 -7.46
N SER A 99 -16.77 -22.09 -6.34
CA SER A 99 -15.99 -21.00 -5.74
C SER A 99 -14.58 -21.43 -5.38
N VAL A 100 -14.43 -22.60 -4.75
CA VAL A 100 -13.11 -23.15 -4.40
C VAL A 100 -12.26 -23.39 -5.65
N THR A 101 -12.82 -24.06 -6.68
CA THR A 101 -12.11 -24.30 -7.94
C THR A 101 -11.70 -22.97 -8.61
N ARG A 102 -12.54 -21.94 -8.56
CA ARG A 102 -12.19 -20.62 -9.09
C ARG A 102 -11.03 -19.98 -8.32
N VAL A 103 -11.04 -20.06 -6.98
CA VAL A 103 -9.93 -19.58 -6.14
C VAL A 103 -8.64 -20.32 -6.46
N GLU A 104 -8.67 -21.65 -6.57
CA GLU A 104 -7.51 -22.48 -6.93
C GLU A 104 -6.90 -22.05 -8.27
N MET A 105 -7.73 -21.80 -9.29
CA MET A 105 -7.25 -21.33 -10.59
C MET A 105 -6.57 -19.97 -10.50
N GLU A 106 -7.19 -19.01 -9.80
CA GLU A 106 -6.63 -17.66 -9.65
C GLU A 106 -5.36 -17.67 -8.79
N ILE A 107 -5.30 -18.49 -7.73
CA ILE A 107 -4.16 -18.50 -6.82
C ILE A 107 -2.90 -19.04 -7.49
N ILE A 108 -3.03 -20.05 -8.36
CA ILE A 108 -1.91 -20.58 -9.17
C ILE A 108 -1.31 -19.47 -10.04
N GLU A 109 -2.15 -18.61 -10.61
CA GLU A 109 -1.72 -17.50 -11.46
C GLU A 109 -1.06 -16.38 -10.64
N TYR A 110 -1.53 -16.10 -9.43
CA TYR A 110 -0.86 -15.21 -8.49
C TYR A 110 0.49 -15.76 -8.03
N GLU A 111 0.57 -17.06 -7.71
CA GLU A 111 1.80 -17.73 -7.30
C GLU A 111 2.84 -17.73 -8.43
N ALA A 112 2.43 -18.05 -9.66
CA ALA A 112 3.30 -18.02 -10.84
C ALA A 112 3.91 -16.63 -11.11
N ARG A 113 3.27 -15.55 -10.62
CA ARG A 113 3.73 -14.16 -10.73
C ARG A 113 4.43 -13.64 -9.46
N GLY A 114 4.57 -14.45 -8.41
CA GLY A 114 5.15 -14.01 -7.14
C GLY A 114 4.30 -12.97 -6.39
N MET A 115 2.98 -12.99 -6.58
CA MET A 115 2.04 -11.98 -6.07
C MET A 115 1.24 -12.47 -4.86
N LEU A 116 1.67 -13.53 -4.16
CA LEU A 116 0.98 -14.01 -2.97
C LEU A 116 1.06 -12.98 -1.82
N ASP A 117 2.22 -12.34 -1.63
CA ASP A 117 2.38 -11.29 -0.62
C ASP A 117 1.48 -10.08 -0.88
N LEU A 118 1.24 -9.77 -2.15
CA LEU A 118 0.28 -8.75 -2.55
C LEU A 118 -1.13 -9.10 -2.06
N LEU A 119 -1.56 -10.37 -2.14
CA LEU A 119 -2.86 -10.81 -1.64
C LEU A 119 -2.95 -10.67 -0.11
N CYS A 120 -1.91 -11.10 0.60
CA CYS A 120 -1.82 -10.91 2.06
C CYS A 120 -1.92 -9.42 2.44
N TYR A 121 -1.23 -8.56 1.69
CA TYR A 121 -1.29 -7.12 1.89
C TYR A 121 -2.68 -6.55 1.58
N MET A 122 -3.39 -7.04 0.55
CA MET A 122 -4.76 -6.62 0.26
C MET A 122 -5.72 -6.99 1.39
N VAL A 123 -5.54 -8.16 2.03
CA VAL A 123 -6.30 -8.54 3.23
C VAL A 123 -6.05 -7.54 4.35
N TYR A 124 -4.78 -7.29 4.68
CA TYR A 124 -4.39 -6.30 5.68
C TYR A 124 -4.99 -4.91 5.40
N LEU A 125 -4.86 -4.43 4.16
CA LEU A 125 -5.33 -3.11 3.77
C LEU A 125 -6.84 -2.96 3.98
N VAL A 126 -7.60 -3.97 3.56
CA VAL A 126 -9.05 -3.96 3.70
C VAL A 126 -9.47 -4.04 5.17
N ASP A 127 -8.81 -4.89 5.97
CA ASP A 127 -9.10 -5.01 7.40
C ASP A 127 -8.74 -3.71 8.13
N PHE A 128 -7.58 -3.12 7.86
CA PHE A 128 -7.18 -1.81 8.39
C PHE A 128 -8.20 -0.72 8.05
N MET A 129 -8.68 -0.66 6.79
CA MET A 129 -9.69 0.31 6.40
C MET A 129 -11.01 0.09 7.14
N ARG A 130 -11.45 -1.16 7.33
CA ARG A 130 -12.68 -1.49 8.08
C ARG A 130 -12.56 -1.09 9.55
N GLU A 131 -11.48 -1.48 10.20
CA GLU A 131 -11.22 -1.19 11.62
C GLU A 131 -11.18 0.32 11.90
N ASN A 132 -10.65 1.10 10.97
CA ASN A 132 -10.54 2.55 11.07
C ASN A 132 -11.73 3.32 10.46
N ASN A 133 -12.80 2.62 10.04
CA ASN A 133 -13.97 3.21 9.38
C ASN A 133 -13.63 4.08 8.15
N ILE A 134 -12.59 3.70 7.41
CA ILE A 134 -12.17 4.35 6.18
C ILE A 134 -12.99 3.75 5.04
N VAL A 135 -13.68 4.61 4.27
CA VAL A 135 -14.44 4.18 3.09
C VAL A 135 -13.55 4.24 1.86
N TRP A 136 -13.58 3.18 1.03
CA TRP A 136 -12.92 3.15 -0.26
C TRP A 136 -13.92 2.94 -1.41
N GLY A 137 -13.48 3.28 -2.63
CA GLY A 137 -14.30 3.10 -3.83
C GLY A 137 -14.54 1.61 -4.12
N VAL A 138 -15.73 1.29 -4.64
CA VAL A 138 -16.26 -0.08 -4.85
C VAL A 138 -15.52 -0.99 -5.86
N GLY A 139 -14.31 -0.61 -6.27
CA GLY A 139 -13.53 -1.28 -7.31
C GLY A 139 -14.02 -0.91 -8.72
N ARG A 140 -13.08 -0.74 -9.65
CA ARG A 140 -13.34 -0.38 -11.05
C ARG A 140 -12.23 -0.92 -11.95
N GLY A 141 -12.58 -1.27 -13.19
CA GLY A 141 -11.64 -1.84 -14.16
C GLY A 141 -11.63 -3.37 -14.18
N SER A 142 -10.59 -3.96 -14.75
CA SER A 142 -10.46 -5.41 -14.95
C SER A 142 -10.33 -6.20 -13.65
N SER A 143 -9.88 -5.58 -12.55
CA SER A 143 -9.77 -6.24 -11.24
C SER A 143 -11.07 -6.85 -10.73
N VAL A 144 -12.22 -6.35 -11.20
CA VAL A 144 -13.55 -6.88 -10.93
C VAL A 144 -13.74 -8.34 -11.41
N ALA A 145 -12.91 -8.80 -12.36
CA ALA A 145 -12.94 -10.18 -12.84
C ALA A 145 -12.28 -11.18 -11.88
N SER A 146 -11.47 -10.72 -10.91
CA SER A 146 -10.89 -11.59 -9.90
C SER A 146 -11.89 -11.92 -8.81
N TYR A 147 -12.13 -13.21 -8.61
CA TYR A 147 -12.94 -13.70 -7.51
C TYR A 147 -12.21 -13.59 -6.16
N ILE A 148 -10.89 -13.76 -6.15
CA ILE A 148 -10.07 -13.60 -4.92
C ILE A 148 -10.22 -12.18 -4.37
N LEU A 149 -10.10 -11.14 -5.22
CA LEU A 149 -10.25 -9.75 -4.79
C LEU A 149 -11.68 -9.42 -4.30
N TYR A 150 -12.70 -10.10 -4.83
CA TYR A 150 -14.06 -10.06 -4.31
C TYR A 150 -14.16 -10.66 -2.89
N LEU A 151 -13.56 -11.83 -2.65
CA LEU A 151 -13.55 -12.48 -1.33
C LEU A 151 -12.82 -11.67 -0.26
N ILE A 152 -11.68 -11.06 -0.62
CA ILE A 152 -10.96 -10.12 0.26
C ILE A 152 -11.85 -8.91 0.58
N GLY A 153 -12.67 -8.50 -0.39
CA GLY A 153 -13.59 -7.38 -0.29
C GLY A 153 -13.00 -6.08 -0.78
N VAL A 154 -12.00 -6.15 -1.67
CA VAL A 154 -11.46 -5.02 -2.43
C VAL A 154 -12.57 -4.40 -3.30
N HIS A 155 -13.41 -5.25 -3.91
CA HIS A 155 -14.63 -4.86 -4.62
C HIS A 155 -15.83 -5.69 -4.19
N LYS A 156 -17.02 -5.34 -4.70
CA LYS A 156 -18.31 -5.96 -4.33
C LYS A 156 -19.01 -6.70 -5.47
N VAL A 157 -18.30 -6.92 -6.57
CA VAL A 157 -18.83 -7.64 -7.75
C VAL A 157 -18.35 -9.08 -7.73
N ASN A 158 -19.28 -10.03 -7.77
CA ASN A 158 -19.00 -11.46 -7.84
C ASN A 158 -18.73 -11.87 -9.30
N SER A 159 -17.47 -12.12 -9.65
CA SER A 159 -17.07 -12.48 -11.01
C SER A 159 -17.67 -13.79 -11.52
N ILE A 160 -17.90 -14.78 -10.64
CA ILE A 160 -18.54 -16.06 -10.99
C ILE A 160 -19.99 -15.82 -11.43
N GLN A 161 -20.74 -15.03 -10.64
CA GLN A 161 -22.15 -14.71 -10.94
C GLN A 161 -22.33 -14.06 -12.32
N TYR A 162 -21.39 -13.21 -12.72
CA TYR A 162 -21.45 -12.48 -13.99
C TYR A 162 -20.65 -13.16 -15.12
N GLY A 163 -20.06 -14.34 -14.88
CA GLY A 163 -19.27 -15.07 -15.87
C GLY A 163 -18.06 -14.29 -16.38
N LEU A 164 -17.44 -13.47 -15.52
CA LEU A 164 -16.26 -12.69 -15.89
C LEU A 164 -15.03 -13.59 -15.92
N ASP A 165 -14.21 -13.43 -16.96
CA ASP A 165 -12.96 -14.18 -17.09
C ASP A 165 -11.81 -13.44 -16.40
N PHE A 166 -11.22 -14.06 -15.36
CA PHE A 166 -10.10 -13.46 -14.64
C PHE A 166 -8.85 -13.33 -15.52
N ASN A 167 -8.75 -14.06 -16.63
CA ASN A 167 -7.66 -13.89 -17.58
C ASN A 167 -7.66 -12.51 -18.23
N GLU A 168 -8.79 -11.79 -18.28
CA GLU A 168 -8.81 -10.40 -18.73
C GLU A 168 -8.07 -9.45 -17.77
N PHE A 169 -7.95 -9.85 -16.50
CA PHE A 169 -7.23 -9.11 -15.47
C PHE A 169 -5.75 -9.52 -15.37
N MET A 170 -5.45 -10.81 -15.51
CA MET A 170 -4.10 -11.37 -15.31
C MET A 170 -3.17 -11.26 -16.55
N ARG A 171 -3.58 -10.51 -17.57
CA ARG A 171 -2.82 -10.28 -18.81
C ARG A 171 -1.61 -9.38 -18.63
#